data_AF-A0A6P1CWN4-F1
#
_entry.id   AF-A0A6P1CWN4-F1
#
_cell.length_a   1.000
_cell.length_b   1.000
_cell.length_c   1.000
_cell.angle_alpha   90.00
_cell.angle_beta   90.00
_cell.angle_gamma   90.00
#
_symmetry.space_group_name_H-M   'P 1'
#
loop_
_entity.id
_entity.type
_entity.pdbx_description
1 polymer ?
#
loop_
_entity_poly.entity_id
_entity_poly.type
_entity_poly.pdbx_seq_one_letter_code
_entity_poly.pdbx_strand_id
1 'polypeptide(L)'
;VAHCVVVATADRALGVTLAAYVVPAGSALDLDDVRDHAANSLPEFMIPSAFAQVDRIPLTEHGKLDKRALPEPRRVGARTRTELATVTEVRLAALFGEIFGRDEVGADDSFFELG
;
A
#
# COMPACT_ATOMS: atom_id res chain seq x y z
N VAL A 1 -9.71 14.01 -5.71
CA VAL A 1 -8.27 14.33 -5.79
C VAL A 1 -8.08 15.43 -6.82
N ALA A 2 -7.39 16.52 -6.50
CA ALA A 2 -7.08 17.60 -7.46
C ALA A 2 -5.76 17.35 -8.22
N HIS A 3 -4.73 16.95 -7.48
CA HIS A 3 -3.44 16.55 -8.02
C HIS A 3 -2.93 15.30 -7.30
N CYS A 4 -2.14 14.50 -8.00
CA CYS A 4 -1.52 13.30 -7.45
C CYS A 4 -0.11 13.13 -8.03
N VAL A 5 0.83 12.67 -7.20
CA VAL A 5 2.14 12.19 -7.64
C VAL A 5 2.40 10.85 -6.98
N VAL A 6 2.86 9.88 -7.76
CA VAL A 6 3.30 8.57 -7.28
C VAL A 6 4.80 8.44 -7.48
N VAL A 7 5.51 7.98 -6.46
CA VAL A 7 6.96 7.74 -6.50
C VAL A 7 7.27 6.32 -6.03
N ALA A 8 8.28 5.73 -6.67
CA ALA A 8 8.89 4.50 -6.19
C ALA A 8 9.71 4.79 -4.93
N THR A 9 9.49 4.00 -3.87
CA THR A 9 10.18 4.07 -2.59
C THR A 9 10.86 2.72 -2.30
N ALA A 10 12.06 2.76 -1.73
CA ALA A 10 12.71 1.55 -1.25
C ALA A 10 12.15 1.20 0.13
N ASP A 11 11.60 0.00 0.25
CA ASP A 11 11.17 -0.64 1.48
C ASP A 11 12.15 -1.77 1.81
N ARG A 12 12.56 -1.88 3.07
CA ARG A 12 13.55 -2.89 3.49
C ARG A 12 13.03 -4.32 3.39
N ALA A 13 11.72 -4.53 3.56
CA ALA A 13 11.11 -5.85 3.55
C ALA A 13 10.58 -6.23 2.17
N LEU A 14 10.03 -5.25 1.43
CA LEU A 14 9.30 -5.49 0.19
C LEU A 14 10.06 -5.06 -1.09
N GLY A 15 11.27 -4.51 -0.95
CA GLY A 15 12.01 -3.99 -2.11
C GLY A 15 11.43 -2.67 -2.60
N VAL A 16 11.19 -2.51 -3.90
CA VAL A 16 10.66 -1.25 -4.45
C VAL A 16 9.14 -1.25 -4.36
N THR A 17 8.58 -0.29 -3.61
CA THR A 17 7.14 -0.09 -3.43
C THR A 17 6.71 1.27 -3.98
N LEU A 18 5.40 1.54 -4.01
CA LEU A 18 4.83 2.79 -4.51
C LEU A 18 4.21 3.61 -3.37
N ALA A 19 4.58 4.88 -3.29
CA ALA A 19 3.98 5.86 -2.40
C ALA A 19 3.24 6.95 -3.19
N ALA A 20 1.99 7.21 -2.83
CA ALA A 20 1.14 8.22 -3.47
C ALA A 20 0.94 9.45 -2.57
N TYR A 21 1.09 10.62 -3.17
CA TYR A 21 0.87 11.91 -2.54
C TYR A 21 -0.32 12.58 -3.21
N VAL A 22 -1.39 12.78 -2.45
CA VAL A 22 -2.67 13.24 -2.98
C VAL A 22 -3.01 14.62 -2.42
N VAL A 23 -3.43 15.51 -3.31
CA VAL A 23 -3.96 16.84 -2.96
C VAL A 23 -5.49 16.76 -2.97
N PRO A 24 -6.18 17.09 -1.86
CA PRO A 24 -7.64 17.14 -1.81
C PRO A 24 -8.16 18.22 -2.75
N ALA A 25 -9.32 17.98 -3.39
CA ALA A 25 -10.01 18.99 -4.21
C ALA A 25 -10.98 19.86 -3.37
N GLY A 26 -11.01 19.66 -2.05
CA GLY A 26 -11.95 20.24 -1.11
C GLY A 26 -11.65 19.75 0.30
N SER A 27 -12.54 18.95 0.87
CA SER A 27 -12.33 18.34 2.17
C SER A 27 -11.22 17.29 2.16
N ALA A 28 -10.79 16.90 3.37
CA ALA A 28 -9.90 15.77 3.58
C ALA A 28 -10.44 14.51 2.87
N LEU A 29 -9.50 13.71 2.35
CA LEU A 29 -9.76 12.45 1.68
C LEU A 29 -9.65 11.31 2.69
N ASP A 30 -10.54 10.33 2.56
CA ASP A 30 -10.26 9.01 3.09
C ASP A 30 -9.25 8.32 2.16
N LEU A 31 -8.07 7.99 2.69
CA LEU A 31 -7.01 7.40 1.89
C LEU A 31 -7.30 5.93 1.56
N ASP A 32 -8.07 5.23 2.40
CA ASP A 32 -8.48 3.84 2.13
C ASP A 32 -9.44 3.81 0.93
N ASP A 33 -10.40 4.76 0.86
CA ASP A 33 -11.27 4.91 -0.32
C ASP A 33 -10.49 5.22 -1.60
N VAL A 34 -9.44 6.06 -1.51
CA VAL A 34 -8.58 6.38 -2.65
C VAL A 34 -7.81 5.15 -3.13
N ARG A 35 -7.30 4.33 -2.21
CA ARG A 35 -6.65 3.07 -2.51
C ARG A 35 -7.61 2.09 -3.18
N ASP A 36 -8.81 1.93 -2.63
CA ASP A 36 -9.80 0.97 -3.15
C ASP A 36 -10.31 1.39 -4.53
N HIS A 37 -10.44 2.70 -4.78
CA HIS A 37 -10.71 3.20 -6.12
C HIS A 37 -9.59 2.84 -7.12
N ALA A 38 -8.33 2.96 -6.71
CA ALA A 38 -7.19 2.55 -7.52
C ALA A 38 -7.18 1.03 -7.77
N ALA A 39 -7.50 0.22 -6.76
CA ALA A 39 -7.58 -1.23 -6.85
C ALA A 39 -8.64 -1.73 -7.84
N ASN A 40 -9.74 -0.99 -8.00
CA ASN A 40 -10.77 -1.30 -8.99
C ASN A 40 -10.37 -1.00 -10.44
N SER A 41 -9.30 -0.22 -10.65
CA SER A 41 -8.91 0.27 -11.97
C SER A 41 -7.52 -0.18 -12.41
N LEU A 42 -6.70 -0.68 -11.50
CA LEU A 42 -5.29 -0.98 -11.71
C LEU A 42 -4.96 -2.43 -11.31
N PRO A 43 -3.97 -3.06 -11.96
CA PRO A 43 -3.36 -4.29 -11.46
C PRO A 43 -2.78 -4.11 -10.06
N GLU A 44 -2.76 -5.18 -9.28
CA GLU A 44 -2.34 -5.17 -7.87
C GLU A 44 -0.97 -4.52 -7.63
N PHE A 45 0.02 -4.85 -8.46
CA PHE A 45 1.38 -4.32 -8.35
C PHE A 45 1.51 -2.82 -8.70
N MET A 46 0.46 -2.19 -9.24
CA MET A 46 0.42 -0.75 -9.50
C MET A 46 -0.30 0.02 -8.39
N ILE A 47 -0.90 -0.67 -7.42
CA ILE A 47 -1.60 -0.04 -6.30
C ILE A 47 -0.54 0.45 -5.30
N PRO A 48 -0.51 1.75 -4.98
CA PRO A 48 0.38 2.26 -3.94
C PRO A 48 0.10 1.60 -2.59
N SER A 49 1.16 1.24 -1.86
CA SER A 49 1.04 0.64 -0.52
C SER A 49 1.06 1.69 0.60
N ALA A 50 1.48 2.92 0.27
CA ALA A 50 1.53 4.03 1.20
C ALA A 50 0.97 5.32 0.57
N PHE A 51 0.27 6.11 1.37
CA PHE A 51 -0.36 7.36 0.96
C PHE A 51 -0.08 8.48 1.96
N ALA A 52 0.06 9.69 1.45
CA ALA A 52 0.02 10.92 2.23
C ALA A 52 -0.92 11.92 1.58
N GLN A 53 -1.79 12.51 2.39
CA GLN A 53 -2.48 13.72 1.99
C GLN A 53 -1.54 14.91 2.18
N VAL A 54 -1.42 15.76 1.15
CA VAL A 54 -0.61 16.99 1.19
C VAL A 54 -1.44 18.15 0.67
N ASP A 55 -1.22 19.35 1.23
CA ASP A 55 -1.93 20.55 0.76
C ASP A 55 -1.51 20.95 -0.66
N ARG A 56 -0.25 20.65 -1.02
CA ARG A 56 0.32 20.86 -2.35
C ARG A 56 1.49 19.93 -2.59
N ILE A 57 1.76 19.64 -3.86
CA ILE A 57 2.98 18.92 -4.24
C ILE A 57 4.19 19.86 -4.08
N PRO A 58 5.24 19.48 -3.32
CA PRO A 58 6.44 20.29 -3.18
C PRO A 58 7.22 20.29 -4.49
N LEU A 59 7.60 21.48 -4.94
CA LEU A 59 8.39 21.69 -6.15
C LEU A 59 9.68 22.45 -5.79
N THR A 60 10.74 22.19 -6.55
CA THR A 60 11.98 22.97 -6.52
C THR A 60 11.74 24.35 -7.13
N GLU A 61 12.72 25.26 -6.99
CA GLU A 61 12.69 26.59 -7.61
C GLU A 61 12.51 26.54 -9.14
N HIS A 62 12.87 25.42 -9.78
CA HIS A 62 12.71 25.19 -11.21
C HIS A 62 11.40 24.48 -11.57
N GLY A 63 10.47 24.32 -10.63
CA GLY A 63 9.15 23.72 -10.86
C GLY A 63 9.17 22.19 -11.01
N LYS A 64 10.27 21.52 -10.68
CA LYS A 64 10.35 20.05 -10.67
C LYS A 64 9.89 19.51 -9.33
N LEU A 65 9.40 18.28 -9.28
CA LEU A 65 9.10 17.60 -8.01
C LEU A 65 10.32 17.60 -7.08
N ASP A 66 10.15 18.15 -5.88
CA ASP A 66 11.13 18.04 -4.81
C ASP A 66 10.84 16.81 -3.96
N LYS A 67 11.42 15.68 -4.35
CA LYS A 67 11.24 14.39 -3.65
C LYS A 67 11.72 14.42 -2.20
N ARG A 68 12.64 15.33 -1.84
CA ARG A 68 13.22 15.40 -0.49
C ARG A 68 12.30 16.15 0.48
N ALA A 69 11.43 16.99 -0.05
CA ALA A 69 10.44 17.74 0.71
C ALA A 69 9.09 17.00 0.82
N LEU A 70 8.97 15.81 0.24
CA LEU A 70 7.79 14.97 0.43
C LEU A 70 7.74 14.46 1.88
N PRO A 71 6.59 14.58 2.57
CA PRO A 71 6.43 14.07 3.92
C PRO A 71 6.46 12.53 3.92
N GLU A 72 6.62 11.94 5.10
CA GLU A 72 6.61 10.48 5.22
C GLU A 72 5.19 9.93 5.00
N PRO A 73 4.96 9.03 4.02
CA PRO A 73 3.65 8.48 3.74
C PRO A 73 3.29 7.36 4.71
N ARG A 74 2.00 7.26 5.06
CA ARG A 74 1.49 6.20 5.93
C ARG A 74 1.09 5.01 5.07
N ARG A 75 1.32 3.78 5.54
CA ARG A 75 0.71 2.60 4.93
C ARG A 75 -0.81 2.65 5.05
N VAL A 76 -1.50 2.38 3.95
CA VAL A 76 -2.96 2.42 3.83
C VAL A 76 -3.41 1.09 3.24
N GLY A 77 -4.59 0.61 3.63
CA GLY A 77 -4.98 -0.76 3.33
C GLY A 77 -4.07 -1.80 3.99
N ALA A 78 -3.43 -1.46 5.12
CA ALA A 78 -3.05 -2.47 6.11
C ALA A 78 -4.37 -3.05 6.63
N ARG A 79 -4.96 -3.95 5.84
CA ARG A 79 -6.17 -4.68 6.21
C ARG A 79 -5.83 -5.32 7.55
N THR A 80 -6.63 -5.04 8.56
CA THR A 80 -6.65 -5.80 9.80
C THR A 80 -6.60 -7.26 9.38
N ARG A 81 -5.59 -8.02 9.83
CA ARG A 81 -5.30 -9.38 9.37
C ARG A 81 -6.62 -10.13 9.18
N THR A 82 -6.99 -10.41 7.93
CA THR A 82 -8.28 -11.04 7.65
C THR A 82 -8.27 -12.38 8.35
N GLU A 83 -9.21 -12.58 9.27
CA GLU A 83 -9.37 -13.85 9.96
C GLU A 83 -9.67 -14.94 8.93
N LEU A 84 -9.10 -16.12 9.16
CA LEU A 84 -9.40 -17.29 8.36
C LEU A 84 -10.86 -17.66 8.65
N ALA A 85 -11.75 -17.34 7.71
CA ALA A 85 -13.19 -17.41 7.89
C ALA A 85 -13.73 -18.83 7.63
N THR A 86 -13.00 -19.65 6.87
CA THR A 86 -13.43 -21.00 6.49
C THR A 86 -12.50 -22.10 6.96
N VAL A 87 -13.05 -23.31 7.15
CA VAL A 87 -12.26 -24.52 7.45
C VAL A 87 -11.19 -24.76 6.38
N THR A 88 -11.47 -24.40 5.13
CA THR A 88 -10.52 -24.52 4.02
C THR A 88 -9.34 -23.55 4.17
N GLU A 89 -9.61 -22.28 4.48
CA GLU A 89 -8.57 -21.27 4.73
C GLU A 89 -7.69 -21.65 5.93
N VAL A 90 -8.29 -22.14 7.02
CA VAL A 90 -7.53 -22.63 8.19
C VAL A 90 -6.57 -23.77 7.81
N ARG A 91 -7.05 -24.74 7.02
CA ARG A 91 -6.20 -25.85 6.56
C ARG A 91 -5.10 -25.38 5.63
N LEU A 92 -5.40 -24.45 4.72
CA LEU A 92 -4.43 -23.94 3.76
C LEU A 92 -3.35 -23.11 4.46
N ALA A 93 -3.72 -22.25 5.41
CA ALA A 93 -2.79 -21.48 6.22
C ALA A 93 -1.84 -22.38 7.04
N ALA A 94 -2.37 -23.46 7.63
CA ALA A 94 -1.55 -24.44 8.34
C ALA A 94 -0.53 -25.12 7.43
N LEU A 95 -0.96 -25.57 6.24
CA LEU A 95 -0.06 -26.17 5.24
C LEU A 95 1.02 -25.19 4.77
N PHE A 96 0.67 -23.91 4.56
CA PHE A 96 1.64 -22.89 4.18
C PHE A 96 2.63 -22.63 5.32
N GLY A 97 2.16 -22.57 6.56
CA GLY A 97 3.02 -22.47 7.75
C GLY A 97 4.03 -23.62 7.84
N GLU A 98 3.61 -24.85 7.56
CA GLU A 98 4.50 -26.03 7.52
C GLU A 98 5.56 -25.93 6.41
N ILE A 99 5.17 -25.50 5.22
CA ILE A 99 6.08 -25.39 4.06
C ILE A 99 7.15 -24.31 4.28
N PHE A 100 6.75 -23.15 4.81
CA PHE A 100 7.62 -21.99 4.96
C PHE A 100 8.22 -21.84 6.37
N GLY A 101 7.88 -22.73 7.30
CA GLY A 101 8.36 -22.69 8.68
C GLY A 101 7.89 -21.45 9.45
N ARG A 102 6.64 -21.03 9.24
CA ARG A 102 6.05 -19.86 9.92
C ARG A 102 4.92 -20.27 10.85
N ASP A 103 4.89 -19.64 12.02
CA ASP A 103 3.91 -19.94 13.06
C ASP A 103 2.49 -19.47 12.69
N GLU A 104 2.36 -18.40 11.90
CA GLU A 104 1.06 -17.86 11.50
C GLU A 104 1.04 -17.36 10.05
N VAL A 105 0.10 -17.86 9.24
CA VAL A 105 -0.20 -17.40 7.87
C VAL A 105 -1.63 -16.83 7.82
N GLY A 106 -1.79 -15.61 7.32
CA GLY A 106 -3.06 -14.89 7.19
C GLY A 106 -3.72 -15.12 5.84
N ALA A 107 -5.02 -14.82 5.73
CA ALA A 107 -5.78 -15.06 4.50
C ALA A 107 -5.31 -14.21 3.31
N ASP A 108 -4.76 -13.02 3.57
CA ASP A 108 -4.22 -12.12 2.55
C ASP A 108 -2.70 -12.28 2.35
N ASP A 109 -2.04 -13.22 3.05
CA ASP A 109 -0.59 -13.40 2.92
C ASP A 109 -0.27 -14.03 1.56
N SER A 110 0.51 -13.32 0.74
CA SER A 110 0.95 -13.81 -0.56
C SER A 110 1.88 -15.01 -0.40
N PHE A 111 1.55 -16.12 -1.04
CA PHE A 111 2.39 -17.33 -1.06
C PHE A 111 3.84 -17.04 -1.47
N PHE A 112 4.04 -16.13 -2.44
CA PHE A 112 5.37 -15.78 -2.97
C PHE A 112 6.16 -14.84 -2.05
N GLU A 113 5.51 -14.18 -1.09
CA GLU A 113 6.19 -13.35 -0.09
C GLU A 113 6.55 -14.14 1.18
N LEU A 114 5.96 -15.32 1.37
CA LEU A 114 6.19 -16.16 2.55
C LEU A 114 7.54 -16.89 2.51
N GLY A 115 8.12 -17.13 1.33
CA GLY A 115 9.47 -17.71 1.16
C GLY A 115 9.94 -17.78 -0.29
#